data_AF-A0A972VVG1-F1
#
_entry.id   AF-A0A972VVG1-F1
#
_cell.length_a   1.000
_cell.length_b   1.000
_cell.length_c   1.000
_cell.angle_alpha   90.00
_cell.angle_beta   90.00
_cell.angle_gamma   90.00
#
_symmetry.space_group_name_H-M   'P 1'
#
loop_
_entity.id
_entity.type
_entity.pdbx_description
1 polymer ?
#
loop_
_entity_poly.entity_id
_entity_poly.type
_entity_poly.pdbx_seq_one_letter_code
_entity_poly.pdbx_strand_id
1 'polypeptide(L)' 'MSQRLEVYIDYKSPYAFIAKDPTYALAQDFDVEIDWLPLTLNIGSYLG' A
#
# COMPACT_ATOMS: atom_id res chain seq x y z
N MET A 1 18.40 7.22 -11.27
CA MET A 1 17.95 7.57 -9.91
C MET A 1 16.58 6.92 -9.79
N SER A 2 16.46 5.84 -9.02
CA SER A 2 15.14 5.23 -8.79
C SER A 2 14.30 6.16 -7.92
N GLN A 3 13.02 6.29 -8.25
CA GLN A 3 12.08 7.10 -7.49
C GLN A 3 11.57 6.27 -6.30
N ARG A 4 11.41 6.90 -5.13
CA ARG A 4 10.92 6.22 -3.92
C ARG A 4 9.44 6.50 -3.71
N LEU A 5 8.66 5.46 -3.45
CA LEU A 5 7.24 5.51 -3.13
C LEU A 5 7.01 4.99 -1.71
N GLU A 6 6.47 5.83 -0.83
CA GLU A 6 6.01 5.43 0.50
C GLU A 6 4.57 4.89 0.41
N VAL A 7 4.37 3.66 0.88
CA VAL A 7 3.06 3.00 0.87
C VAL A 7 2.65 2.66 2.29
N TYR A 8 1.64 3.38 2.78
CA TYR A 8 1.03 3.11 4.07
C TYR A 8 -0.03 2.02 3.94
N ILE A 9 0.15 0.90 4.65
CA ILE A 9 -0.69 -0.29 4.54
C ILE A 9 -1.21 -0.78 5.90
N ASP A 10 -2.52 -1.03 5.98
CA ASP A 10 -3.12 -1.82 7.06
C ASP A 10 -3.52 -3.19 6.51
N TYR A 11 -2.98 -4.25 7.10
CA TYR A 11 -3.27 -5.64 6.72
C TYR A 11 -4.77 -6.01 6.81
N LYS A 12 -5.53 -5.34 7.69
CA LYS A 12 -6.97 -5.57 7.88
C LYS A 12 -7.84 -4.83 6.86
N SER A 13 -7.26 -3.95 6.04
CA SER A 13 -8.02 -3.17 5.06
C SER A 13 -8.34 -4.02 3.83
N PRO A 14 -9.63 -4.23 3.48
CA PRO A 14 -9.98 -4.90 2.24
C PRO A 14 -9.52 -4.12 1.01
N TYR A 15 -9.43 -2.79 1.10
CA TYR A 15 -8.91 -1.94 0.04
C TYR A 15 -7.41 -2.14 -0.17
N ALA A 16 -6.65 -2.26 0.93
CA ALA A 16 -5.21 -2.53 0.84
C ALA A 16 -4.94 -3.91 0.23
N PHE A 17 -5.78 -4.90 0.55
CA PHE A 17 -5.68 -6.23 -0.06
C PHE A 17 -5.79 -6.18 -1.59
N ILE A 18 -6.76 -5.43 -2.12
CA ILE A 18 -6.95 -5.25 -3.57
C ILE A 18 -5.80 -4.45 -4.20
N ALA A 19 -5.31 -3.41 -3.49
CA ALA A 19 -4.27 -2.52 -4.01
C ALA A 19 -2.86 -3.12 -3.97
N LYS A 20 -2.58 -4.18 -3.19
CA LYS A 20 -1.20 -4.68 -3.00
C LYS A 20 -0.56 -5.13 -4.32
N ASP A 21 -1.28 -5.90 -5.14
CA ASP A 21 -0.74 -6.51 -6.36
C ASP A 21 -0.40 -5.48 -7.45
N PRO A 22 -1.29 -4.53 -7.80
CA PRO A 22 -0.92 -3.47 -8.73
C PRO A 22 0.18 -2.54 -8.16
N THR A 23 0.28 -2.39 -6.84
CA THR A 23 1.36 -1.63 -6.22
C THR A 23 2.71 -2.33 -6.40
N TYR A 24 2.78 -3.66 -6.28
CA TYR A 24 3.99 -4.42 -6.61
C TYR A 24 4.36 -4.32 -8.10
N ALA A 25 3.38 -4.37 -9.00
CA ALA A 25 3.62 -4.22 -10.45
C ALA A 25 4.25 -2.85 -10.77
N LEU A 26 3.84 -1.80 -10.06
CA LEU A 26 4.39 -0.45 -10.19
C LEU A 26 5.92 -0.40 -9.98
N ALA A 27 6.45 -1.14 -9.00
CA ALA A 27 7.89 -1.24 -8.79
C ALA A 27 8.61 -1.90 -9.97
N GLN A 28 7.99 -2.92 -10.57
CA GLN A 28 8.55 -3.67 -11.69
C GLN A 28 8.52 -2.87 -13.00
N ASP A 29 7.42 -2.18 -13.26
CA ASP A 29 7.17 -1.51 -14.54
C ASP A 29 7.86 -0.15 -14.66
N PHE A 30 8.15 0.52 -13.53
CA PHE A 30 8.58 1.92 -13.52
C PHE A 30 9.89 2.22 -12.78
N ASP A 31 10.68 1.20 -12.40
CA ASP A 31 11.95 1.36 -11.65
C ASP A 31 11.76 2.19 -10.36
N VAL A 32 10.74 1.84 -9.58
CA VAL A 32 10.36 2.50 -8.32
C VAL A 32 10.71 1.61 -7.13
N GLU A 33 11.41 2.16 -6.15
CA GLU A 33 11.59 1.52 -4.84
C GLU A 33 10.41 1.81 -3.92
N ILE A 34 9.82 0.76 -3.36
CA ILE A 34 8.67 0.89 -2.45
C ILE A 34 9.13 0.75 -1.00
N ASP A 35 8.78 1.74 -0.19
CA ASP A 35 8.92 1.70 1.27
C ASP A 35 7.55 1.40 1.92
N TRP A 36 7.43 0.24 2.54
CA TRP A 36 6.17 -0.21 3.14
C TRP A 36 6.10 0.22 4.61
N LEU A 37 5.12 1.07 4.91
CA LEU A 37 4.92 1.64 6.23
C LEU A 37 3.62 1.10 6.85
N PRO A 38 3.65 0.63 8.11
CA PRO A 38 2.44 0.15 8.76
C PRO A 38 1.47 1.31 9.03
N LEU A 39 0.21 1.10 8.66
CA LEU A 39 -0.91 1.96 9.01
C LEU A 39 -1.85 1.19 9.94
N THR A 40 -2.26 1.81 11.04
CA THR A 40 -3.34 1.27 11.88
C THR A 40 -4.61 2.05 11.60
N LEU A 41 -5.56 1.43 10.92
CA LEU A 41 -6.89 1.97 10.73
C LEU A 41 -7.67 1.90 12.05
N ASN A 42 -8.31 3.01 12.38
CA ASN A 42 -9.36 3.03 13.39
C ASN A 42 -10.64 2.46 12.77
N ILE A 43 -10.75 1.14 12.76
CA ILE A 43 -11.80 0.37 12.04
C ILE A 43 -13.22 0.65 12.55
N GLY A 44 -13.38 1.20 13.76
CA GLY A 44 -14.68 1.49 14.37
C GLY A 44 -15.57 2.42 13.53
N SER A 45 -15.00 3.21 12.61
CA SER A 45 -15.72 4.13 11.74
C SER A 45 -16.02 3.59 10.33
N TYR A 46 -15.56 2.38 9.98
CA TYR A 46 -15.63 1.85 8.60
C TYR A 46 -16.67 0.74 8.41
N LEU A 47 -17.47 0.43 9.45
CA LEU A 47 -18.49 -0.63 9.41
C LEU A 47 -19.85 -0.21 8.80
N GLY A 48 -19.97 1.05 8.33
CA GLY A 48 -21.23 1.59 7.83
C GLY A 48 -22.08 2.20 8.93
#